data_AF-A0A2P1DPU1-F1
#
_entry.id   AF-A0A2P1DPU1-F1
#
_cell.length_a   1.000
_cell.length_b   1.000
_cell.length_c   1.000
_cell.angle_alpha   90.00
_cell.angle_beta   90.00
_cell.angle_gamma   90.00
#
_symmetry.space_group_name_H-M   'P 1'
#
loop_
_entity.id
_entity.type
_entity.pdbx_description
1 polymer ?
#
loop_
_entity_poly.entity_id
_entity_poly.type
_entity_poly.pdbx_seq_one_letter_code
_entity_poly.pdbx_strand_id
1 'polypeptide(L)'
;MEVWRKTAAEASARSLTYINATNAVVEAIMAARQRYALASEDCRRFRPGVHPPPNAGQGASAGGDFVELAIDRIKRFSRFQAVLGNVFSLCAAPARIGLQVQGNAPWWRHRWQLHHADAAHHAETALHCLHSAKSHGHAALGVFHVMLRPPSPRALAHAWAPAAEQLLRRVMDDLAMAEAAVDRMRPAIVAQFFDASMLLHG
;
A
#
# COMPACT_ATOMS: atom_id res chain seq x y z
N MET A 1 -22.82 -18.11 24.31
CA MET A 1 -23.03 -17.50 22.98
C MET A 1 -22.67 -16.01 22.93
N GLU A 2 -22.68 -15.30 24.05
CA GLU A 2 -22.55 -13.83 24.06
C GLU A 2 -21.11 -13.32 23.85
N VAL A 3 -20.11 -14.04 24.38
CA VAL A 3 -18.70 -13.67 24.30
C VAL A 3 -18.18 -13.60 22.85
N TRP A 4 -18.53 -14.58 22.00
CA TRP A 4 -18.02 -14.62 20.63
C TRP A 4 -18.70 -13.60 19.71
N ARG A 5 -20.00 -13.32 19.90
CA ARG A 5 -20.70 -12.25 19.16
C ARG A 5 -20.06 -10.91 19.45
N LYS A 6 -19.73 -10.67 20.72
CA LYS A 6 -19.00 -9.47 21.13
C LYS A 6 -17.61 -9.37 20.48
N THR A 7 -16.82 -10.46 20.49
CA THR A 7 -15.50 -10.48 19.83
C THR A 7 -15.59 -10.23 18.32
N ALA A 8 -16.56 -10.82 17.62
CA ALA A 8 -16.73 -10.62 16.19
C ALA A 8 -17.28 -9.22 15.84
N ALA A 9 -18.16 -8.66 16.69
CA ALA A 9 -18.64 -7.29 16.55
C ALA A 9 -17.53 -6.26 16.78
N GLU A 10 -16.69 -6.46 17.79
CA GLU A 10 -15.49 -5.64 18.04
C GLU A 10 -14.50 -5.72 16.87
N ALA A 11 -14.27 -6.92 16.33
CA ALA A 11 -13.41 -7.10 15.15
C ALA A 11 -13.99 -6.39 13.91
N SER A 12 -15.30 -6.48 13.68
CA SER A 12 -15.98 -5.80 12.58
C SER A 12 -15.91 -4.27 12.73
N ALA A 13 -16.18 -3.73 13.93
CA ALA A 13 -16.12 -2.29 14.19
C ALA A 13 -14.72 -1.69 13.92
N ARG A 14 -13.65 -2.46 14.13
CA ARG A 14 -12.28 -2.04 13.80
C ARG A 14 -12.02 -1.89 12.30
N SER A 15 -12.83 -2.47 11.42
CA SER A 15 -12.73 -2.25 9.97
C SER A 15 -12.95 -0.78 9.59
N LEU A 16 -13.75 -0.02 10.35
CA LEU A 16 -13.91 1.43 10.17
C LEU A 16 -12.62 2.20 10.42
N THR A 17 -11.82 1.79 11.40
CA THR A 17 -10.48 2.34 11.64
C THR A 17 -9.57 2.11 10.44
N TYR A 18 -9.70 0.98 9.76
CA TYR A 18 -8.89 0.65 8.59
C TYR A 18 -9.32 1.38 7.32
N ILE A 19 -10.60 1.75 7.18
CA ILE A 19 -11.04 2.66 6.11
C ILE A 19 -10.31 4.00 6.24
N ASN A 20 -10.27 4.60 7.43
CA ASN A 20 -9.51 5.82 7.68
C ASN A 20 -7.99 5.62 7.48
N ALA A 21 -7.48 4.43 7.81
CA ALA A 21 -6.08 4.09 7.56
C ALA A 21 -5.73 4.04 6.05
N THR A 22 -6.68 3.72 5.17
CA THR A 22 -6.45 3.77 3.72
C THR A 22 -6.17 5.18 3.22
N ASN A 23 -6.84 6.21 3.78
CA ASN A 23 -6.55 7.61 3.45
C ASN A 23 -5.12 7.99 3.82
N ALA A 24 -4.68 7.57 5.00
CA ALA A 24 -3.31 7.79 5.44
C ALA A 24 -2.29 7.09 4.51
N VAL A 25 -2.61 5.92 3.95
CA VAL A 25 -1.73 5.28 2.95
C VAL A 25 -1.67 6.13 1.68
N VAL A 26 -2.81 6.56 1.15
CA VAL A 26 -2.87 7.41 -0.05
C VAL A 26 -2.11 8.72 0.15
N GLU A 27 -2.28 9.39 1.30
CA GLU A 27 -1.52 10.59 1.64
C GLU A 27 -0.01 10.36 1.61
N ALA A 28 0.46 9.24 2.15
CA ALA A 28 1.88 8.88 2.11
C ALA A 28 2.36 8.61 0.66
N ILE A 29 1.56 7.91 -0.15
CA ILE A 29 1.86 7.69 -1.57
C ILE A 29 1.95 9.01 -2.32
N MET A 30 0.99 9.92 -2.12
CA MET A 30 0.97 11.24 -2.76
C MET A 30 2.18 12.09 -2.35
N ALA A 31 2.54 12.08 -1.07
CA ALA A 31 3.75 12.75 -0.59
C ALA A 31 5.01 12.16 -1.22
N ALA A 32 5.11 10.83 -1.35
CA ALA A 32 6.22 10.18 -2.03
C ALA A 32 6.31 10.60 -3.50
N ARG A 33 5.19 10.56 -4.24
CA ARG A 33 5.11 10.98 -5.65
C ARG A 33 5.58 12.41 -5.84
N GLN A 34 5.16 13.33 -4.97
CA GLN A 34 5.61 14.72 -5.03
C GLN A 34 7.14 14.84 -4.87
N ARG A 35 7.73 14.10 -3.93
CA ARG A 35 9.19 14.12 -3.69
C ARG A 35 9.98 13.54 -4.85
N TYR A 36 9.51 12.43 -5.44
CA TYR A 36 10.15 11.84 -6.61
C TYR A 36 9.98 12.69 -7.88
N ALA A 37 8.86 13.39 -8.04
CA ALA A 37 8.65 14.33 -9.15
C ALA A 37 9.66 15.49 -9.09
N LEU A 38 9.89 16.06 -7.90
CA LEU A 38 10.91 17.10 -7.71
C LEU A 38 12.32 16.58 -8.05
N ALA A 39 12.67 15.38 -7.58
CA ALA A 39 13.95 14.76 -7.92
C ALA A 39 14.10 14.49 -9.43
N SER A 40 13.00 14.14 -10.10
CA SER A 40 13.00 13.93 -11.56
C SER A 40 13.20 15.24 -12.30
N GLU A 41 12.66 16.35 -11.81
CA GLU A 41 12.90 17.66 -12.38
C GLU A 41 14.37 18.10 -12.23
N ASP A 42 14.99 17.80 -11.09
CA ASP A 42 16.43 18.04 -10.89
C ASP A 42 17.27 17.27 -11.91
N CYS A 43 16.94 16.01 -12.20
CA CYS A 43 17.63 15.23 -13.24
C CYS A 43 17.64 15.94 -14.60
N ARG A 44 16.52 16.55 -15.01
CA ARG A 44 16.40 17.24 -16.31
C ARG A 44 17.26 18.50 -16.40
N ARG A 45 17.65 19.07 -15.27
CA ARG A 45 18.48 20.29 -15.19
C ARG A 45 19.97 20.00 -15.34
N PHE A 46 20.41 18.74 -15.23
CA PHE A 46 21.81 18.33 -15.35
C PHE A 46 22.29 18.25 -16.81
N ARG A 47 22.56 19.42 -17.40
CA ARG A 47 23.16 19.58 -18.73
C ARG A 47 24.69 19.39 -18.69
N PRO A 48 25.36 19.18 -19.84
CA PRO A 48 26.82 19.08 -19.86
C PRO A 48 27.49 20.29 -19.19
N GLY A 49 28.39 20.05 -18.24
CA GLY A 49 29.08 21.10 -17.48
C GLY A 49 28.34 21.61 -16.23
N VAL A 50 27.11 21.17 -15.99
CA VAL A 50 26.37 21.48 -14.76
C VAL A 50 26.72 20.44 -13.70
N HIS A 51 27.31 20.87 -12.60
CA HIS A 51 27.56 20.02 -11.44
C HIS A 51 26.30 19.91 -10.57
N PRO A 52 25.93 18.70 -10.12
CA PRO A 52 24.83 18.56 -9.18
C PRO A 52 25.13 19.30 -7.88
N PRO A 53 24.12 19.98 -7.30
CA PRO A 53 24.29 20.57 -5.98
C PRO A 53 24.46 19.46 -4.92
N PRO A 54 25.07 19.75 -3.76
CA PRO A 54 25.32 18.76 -2.71
C PRO A 54 24.08 18.02 -2.19
N ASN A 55 22.90 18.64 -2.35
CA ASN A 55 21.61 18.08 -1.96
C ASN A 55 20.88 17.34 -3.10
N ALA A 56 21.53 17.11 -4.24
CA ALA A 56 20.96 16.30 -5.31
C ALA A 56 20.60 14.90 -4.78
N GLY A 57 19.38 14.44 -5.06
CA GLY A 57 18.85 13.18 -4.55
C GLY A 57 18.13 13.28 -3.20
N GLN A 58 18.11 14.43 -2.52
CA GLN A 58 17.33 14.62 -1.29
C GLN A 58 15.83 14.32 -1.51
N GLY A 59 15.28 14.67 -2.67
CA GLY A 59 13.91 14.31 -3.05
C GLY A 59 13.70 12.79 -3.14
N ALA A 60 14.67 12.05 -3.69
CA ALA A 60 14.59 10.58 -3.76
C ALA A 60 14.67 9.94 -2.36
N SER A 61 15.55 10.44 -1.49
CA SER A 61 15.63 9.98 -0.09
C SER A 61 14.33 10.23 0.67
N ALA A 62 13.83 11.48 0.63
CA ALA A 62 12.59 11.84 1.33
C ALA A 62 11.38 11.07 0.77
N GLY A 63 11.33 10.82 -0.53
CA GLY A 63 10.32 9.97 -1.14
C GLY A 63 10.35 8.54 -0.58
N GLY A 64 11.55 7.99 -0.33
CA GLY A 64 11.75 6.68 0.26
C GLY A 64 11.11 6.53 1.65
N ASP A 65 11.24 7.55 2.50
CA ASP A 65 10.65 7.54 3.85
C ASP A 65 9.12 7.43 3.82
N PHE A 66 8.48 8.14 2.88
CA PHE A 66 7.03 8.06 2.69
C PHE A 66 6.59 6.70 2.13
N VAL A 67 7.40 6.07 1.25
CA VAL A 67 7.14 4.71 0.78
C VAL A 67 7.20 3.72 1.93
N GLU A 68 8.19 3.82 2.82
CA GLU A 68 8.30 2.93 3.99
C GLU A 68 7.11 3.09 4.94
N LEU A 69 6.69 4.35 5.18
CA LEU A 69 5.50 4.64 5.97
C LEU A 69 4.23 3.98 5.37
N ALA A 70 4.06 4.04 4.05
CA ALA A 70 2.96 3.39 3.35
C ALA A 70 3.02 1.85 3.48
N ILE A 71 4.21 1.25 3.32
CA ILE A 71 4.45 -0.19 3.51
C ILE A 71 4.02 -0.63 4.90
N ASP A 72 4.47 0.07 5.95
CA ASP A 72 4.15 -0.28 7.33
C ASP A 72 2.65 -0.17 7.65
N ARG A 73 1.98 0.80 7.04
CA ARG A 73 0.53 0.95 7.14
C ARG A 73 -0.20 -0.22 6.47
N ILE A 74 0.17 -0.61 5.25
CA ILE A 74 -0.49 -1.76 4.59
C ILE A 74 -0.15 -3.08 5.30
N LYS A 75 1.07 -3.30 5.78
CA LYS A 75 1.41 -4.48 6.60
C LYS A 75 0.54 -4.61 7.85
N ARG A 76 0.24 -3.49 8.52
CA ARG A 76 -0.71 -3.48 9.65
C ARG A 76 -2.12 -3.89 9.23
N PHE A 77 -2.56 -3.46 8.05
CA PHE A 77 -3.84 -3.88 7.48
C PHE A 77 -3.86 -5.38 7.15
N SER A 78 -2.86 -5.90 6.45
CA SER A 78 -2.79 -7.32 6.08
C SER A 78 -2.81 -8.23 7.31
N ARG A 79 -2.09 -7.86 8.38
CA ARG A 79 -2.14 -8.58 9.67
C ARG A 79 -3.54 -8.59 10.28
N PHE A 80 -4.24 -7.46 10.23
CA PHE A 80 -5.61 -7.38 10.73
C PHE A 80 -6.57 -8.23 9.91
N GLN A 81 -6.47 -8.20 8.58
CA GLN A 81 -7.28 -9.07 7.71
C GLN A 81 -7.05 -10.55 8.03
N ALA A 82 -5.81 -10.99 8.25
CA ALA A 82 -5.54 -12.37 8.65
C ALA A 82 -6.23 -12.76 9.99
N VAL A 83 -6.19 -11.86 10.99
CA VAL A 83 -6.88 -12.08 12.28
C VAL A 83 -8.40 -12.11 12.09
N LEU A 84 -8.94 -11.17 11.33
CA LEU A 84 -10.37 -11.09 11.03
C LEU A 84 -10.86 -12.35 10.30
N GLY A 85 -10.09 -12.82 9.32
CA GLY A 85 -10.23 -14.10 8.62
C GLY A 85 -10.42 -15.29 9.58
N ASN A 86 -9.50 -15.41 10.53
CA ASN A 86 -9.51 -16.48 11.53
C ASN A 86 -10.72 -16.39 12.47
N VAL A 87 -11.03 -15.20 12.98
CA VAL A 87 -12.17 -14.99 13.90
C VAL A 87 -13.48 -15.40 13.23
N PHE A 88 -13.75 -14.91 12.02
CA PHE A 88 -15.00 -15.25 11.31
C PHE A 88 -15.06 -16.71 10.87
N SER A 89 -13.94 -17.32 10.49
CA SER A 89 -13.88 -18.75 10.17
C SER A 89 -14.22 -19.63 11.37
N LEU A 90 -13.74 -19.26 12.57
CA LEU A 90 -14.06 -19.95 13.82
C LEU A 90 -15.53 -19.75 14.23
N CYS A 91 -16.06 -18.54 14.06
CA CYS A 91 -17.47 -18.23 14.36
C CYS A 91 -18.44 -18.93 13.40
N ALA A 92 -18.06 -19.12 12.14
CA ALA A 92 -18.89 -19.78 11.11
C ALA A 92 -18.78 -21.32 11.09
N ALA A 93 -18.02 -21.94 12.00
CA ALA A 93 -17.85 -23.39 12.07
C ALA A 93 -19.12 -24.06 12.65
N PRO A 94 -19.82 -24.94 11.89
CA PRO A 94 -21.09 -25.54 12.31
C PRO A 94 -20.98 -26.35 13.60
N ALA A 95 -19.82 -26.95 13.85
CA ALA A 95 -19.58 -27.88 14.95
C ALA A 95 -19.20 -27.23 16.29
N ARG A 96 -18.95 -25.91 16.35
CA ARG A 96 -18.44 -25.27 17.59
C ARG A 96 -19.40 -24.30 18.27
N ILE A 97 -20.37 -23.69 17.56
CA ILE A 97 -21.08 -22.52 18.13
C ILE A 97 -22.60 -22.50 17.84
N GLY A 98 -23.21 -23.55 17.30
CA GLY A 98 -24.68 -23.63 17.25
C GLY A 98 -25.36 -22.55 16.40
N LEU A 99 -24.63 -21.97 15.45
CA LEU A 99 -25.20 -21.19 14.36
C LEU A 99 -25.88 -22.18 13.40
N GLN A 100 -27.05 -22.70 13.80
CA GLN A 100 -28.02 -23.22 12.83
C GLN A 100 -28.51 -22.02 12.03
N VAL A 101 -27.78 -21.72 10.97
CA VAL A 101 -28.11 -20.56 10.16
C VAL A 101 -29.26 -20.93 9.23
N GLN A 102 -30.47 -20.57 9.65
CA GLN A 102 -31.70 -20.77 8.90
C GLN A 102 -31.66 -19.98 7.59
N GLY A 103 -31.87 -20.68 6.47
CA GLY A 103 -32.35 -20.16 5.19
C GLY A 103 -31.40 -19.30 4.34
N ASN A 104 -30.67 -18.34 4.92
CA ASN A 104 -29.99 -17.28 4.18
C ASN A 104 -28.49 -17.11 4.45
N ALA A 105 -27.87 -17.77 5.44
CA ALA A 105 -26.43 -17.51 5.64
C ALA A 105 -25.41 -18.21 4.75
N PRO A 106 -25.73 -19.23 3.93
CA PRO A 106 -24.75 -19.72 2.97
C PRO A 106 -24.27 -18.62 2.03
N TRP A 107 -25.18 -17.72 1.59
CA TRP A 107 -24.85 -16.67 0.65
C TRP A 107 -24.14 -15.48 1.31
N TRP A 108 -24.57 -15.03 2.48
CA TRP A 108 -23.87 -13.97 3.23
C TRP A 108 -22.44 -14.37 3.61
N ARG A 109 -22.24 -15.64 4.01
CA ARG A 109 -20.91 -16.18 4.30
C ARG A 109 -20.03 -16.17 3.06
N HIS A 110 -20.57 -16.61 1.93
CA HIS A 110 -19.84 -16.61 0.67
C HIS A 110 -19.43 -15.19 0.23
N ARG A 111 -20.35 -14.22 0.33
CA ARG A 111 -20.03 -12.82 -0.01
C ARG A 111 -19.01 -12.19 0.93
N TRP A 112 -19.12 -12.45 2.24
CA TRP A 112 -18.11 -12.00 3.18
C TRP A 112 -16.73 -12.57 2.85
N GLN A 113 -16.64 -13.87 2.55
CA GLN A 113 -15.39 -14.53 2.15
C GLN A 113 -14.81 -13.93 0.87
N LEU A 114 -15.66 -13.63 -0.11
CA LEU A 114 -15.27 -12.97 -1.36
C LEU A 114 -14.66 -11.59 -1.07
N HIS A 115 -15.37 -10.72 -0.36
CA HIS A 115 -14.89 -9.36 -0.07
C HIS A 115 -13.67 -9.34 0.87
N HIS A 116 -13.57 -10.32 1.78
CA HIS A 116 -12.37 -10.52 2.58
C HIS A 116 -11.15 -10.88 1.70
N ALA A 117 -11.32 -11.78 0.74
CA ALA A 117 -10.28 -12.17 -0.21
C ALA A 117 -9.90 -11.00 -1.12
N ASP A 118 -10.87 -10.24 -1.64
CA ASP A 118 -10.63 -9.05 -2.47
C ASP A 118 -9.82 -8.00 -1.70
N ALA A 119 -10.20 -7.70 -0.46
CA ALA A 119 -9.50 -6.74 0.38
C ALA A 119 -8.05 -7.19 0.66
N ALA A 120 -7.83 -8.48 0.94
CA ALA A 120 -6.50 -9.04 1.14
C ALA A 120 -5.65 -8.99 -0.15
N HIS A 121 -6.24 -9.34 -1.30
CA HIS A 121 -5.56 -9.33 -2.59
C HIS A 121 -5.14 -7.91 -3.01
N HIS A 122 -6.01 -6.92 -2.82
CA HIS A 122 -5.66 -5.52 -3.09
C HIS A 122 -4.57 -5.00 -2.17
N ALA A 123 -4.55 -5.40 -0.89
CA ALA A 123 -3.45 -5.08 0.02
C ALA A 123 -2.12 -5.70 -0.42
N GLU A 124 -2.13 -6.96 -0.86
CA GLU A 124 -0.94 -7.65 -1.38
C GLU A 124 -0.42 -6.96 -2.65
N THR A 125 -1.32 -6.59 -3.56
CA THR A 125 -0.98 -5.84 -4.78
C THR A 125 -0.34 -4.50 -4.42
N ALA A 126 -0.94 -3.75 -3.49
CA ALA A 126 -0.38 -2.49 -3.02
C ALA A 126 1.01 -2.67 -2.39
N LEU A 127 1.22 -3.70 -1.56
CA LEU A 127 2.54 -4.00 -1.00
C LEU A 127 3.58 -4.35 -2.06
N HIS A 128 3.20 -5.16 -3.06
CA HIS A 128 4.09 -5.51 -4.14
C HIS A 128 4.57 -4.27 -4.89
N CYS A 129 3.63 -3.40 -5.30
CA CYS A 129 3.94 -2.14 -5.97
C CYS A 129 4.80 -1.21 -5.10
N LEU A 130 4.49 -1.08 -3.81
CA LEU A 130 5.30 -0.27 -2.88
C LEU A 130 6.72 -0.81 -2.70
N HIS A 131 6.90 -2.13 -2.67
CA HIS A 131 8.23 -2.75 -2.62
C HIS A 131 9.02 -2.53 -3.91
N SER A 132 8.37 -2.59 -5.07
CA SER A 132 8.98 -2.23 -6.36
C SER A 132 9.40 -0.76 -6.37
N ALA A 133 8.51 0.15 -5.94
CA ALA A 133 8.79 1.58 -5.81
C ALA A 133 9.98 1.85 -4.87
N LYS A 134 10.06 1.15 -3.74
CA LYS A 134 11.20 1.24 -2.81
C LYS A 134 12.51 0.82 -3.47
N SER A 135 12.50 -0.30 -4.21
CA SER A 135 13.67 -0.80 -4.92
C SER A 135 14.17 0.20 -5.97
N HIS A 136 13.25 0.70 -6.82
CA HIS A 136 13.58 1.70 -7.83
C HIS A 136 14.05 3.03 -7.21
N GLY A 137 13.42 3.48 -6.11
CA GLY A 137 13.81 4.70 -5.40
C GLY A 137 15.20 4.60 -4.78
N HIS A 138 15.53 3.45 -4.20
CA HIS A 138 16.87 3.19 -3.67
C HIS A 138 17.93 3.15 -4.77
N ALA A 139 17.62 2.51 -5.91
CA ALA A 139 18.50 2.52 -7.08
C ALA A 139 18.72 3.94 -7.62
N ALA A 140 17.66 4.76 -7.69
CA ALA A 140 17.76 6.16 -8.11
C ALA A 140 18.66 6.97 -7.17
N LEU A 141 18.50 6.80 -5.85
CA LEU A 141 19.36 7.43 -4.85
C LEU A 141 20.83 7.00 -5.00
N GLY A 142 21.08 5.72 -5.29
CA GLY A 142 22.42 5.22 -5.61
C GLY A 142 23.04 5.94 -6.80
N VAL A 143 22.26 6.18 -7.87
CA VAL A 143 22.72 6.96 -9.03
C VAL A 143 23.01 8.41 -8.65
N PHE A 144 22.18 9.06 -7.84
CA PHE A 144 22.46 10.43 -7.35
C PHE A 144 23.78 10.50 -6.58
N HIS A 145 24.11 9.52 -5.75
CA HIS A 145 25.41 9.47 -5.06
C HIS A 145 26.60 9.38 -6.03
N VAL A 146 26.46 8.62 -7.12
CA VAL A 146 27.48 8.55 -8.18
C VAL A 146 27.60 9.90 -8.90
N MET A 147 26.48 10.57 -9.16
CA MET A 147 26.44 11.87 -9.84
C MET A 147 27.11 12.99 -9.06
N LEU A 148 27.17 12.91 -7.73
CA LEU A 148 27.89 13.88 -6.89
C LEU A 148 29.42 13.80 -7.06
N ARG A 149 29.94 12.69 -7.60
CA ARG A 149 31.37 12.50 -7.92
C ARG A 149 31.50 11.87 -9.31
N PRO A 150 31.04 12.56 -10.37
CA PRO A 150 30.92 11.95 -11.67
C PRO A 150 32.31 11.78 -12.31
N PRO A 151 32.55 10.67 -13.03
CA PRO A 151 33.83 10.46 -13.72
C PRO A 151 34.06 11.47 -14.85
N SER A 152 32.99 12.02 -15.45
CA SER A 152 33.07 13.17 -16.35
C SER A 152 31.74 13.94 -16.44
N PRO A 153 31.77 15.25 -16.77
CA PRO A 153 30.55 16.03 -17.00
C PRO A 153 29.66 15.52 -18.15
N ARG A 154 30.26 14.88 -19.18
CA ARG A 154 29.51 14.27 -20.29
C ARG A 154 28.76 13.01 -19.83
N ALA A 155 29.41 12.15 -19.04
CA ALA A 155 28.77 10.95 -18.51
C ALA A 155 27.59 11.31 -17.59
N LEU A 156 27.73 12.38 -16.80
CA LEU A 156 26.67 12.89 -15.96
C LEU A 156 25.41 13.24 -16.77
N ALA A 157 25.56 14.07 -17.80
CA ALA A 157 24.42 14.58 -18.58
C ALA A 157 23.78 13.52 -19.51
N HIS A 158 24.58 12.58 -20.03
CA HIS A 158 24.09 11.64 -21.06
C HIS A 158 23.83 10.22 -20.57
N ALA A 159 24.37 9.82 -19.41
CA ALA A 159 24.17 8.47 -18.88
C ALA A 159 23.49 8.50 -17.50
N TRP A 160 24.08 9.20 -16.54
CA TRP A 160 23.63 9.11 -15.14
C TRP A 160 22.32 9.86 -14.88
N ALA A 161 22.19 11.11 -15.33
CA ALA A 161 20.95 11.86 -15.12
C ALA A 161 19.73 11.21 -15.81
N PRO A 162 19.81 10.75 -17.08
CA PRO A 162 18.72 10.00 -17.70
C PRO A 162 18.40 8.67 -17.01
N ALA A 163 19.42 7.95 -16.49
CA ALA A 163 19.21 6.71 -15.75
C ALA A 163 18.47 6.95 -14.42
N ALA A 164 18.85 7.98 -13.67
CA ALA A 164 18.13 8.39 -12.46
C ALA A 164 16.68 8.78 -12.80
N GLU A 165 16.46 9.59 -13.84
CA GLU A 165 15.11 9.97 -14.27
C GLU A 165 14.26 8.76 -14.65
N GLN A 166 14.82 7.79 -15.37
CA GLN A 166 14.10 6.57 -15.74
C GLN A 166 13.68 5.76 -14.50
N LEU A 167 14.56 5.62 -13.51
CA LEU A 167 14.23 4.94 -12.25
C LEU A 167 13.14 5.68 -11.49
N LEU A 168 13.24 7.01 -11.36
CA LEU A 168 12.22 7.85 -10.72
C LEU A 168 10.86 7.75 -11.40
N ARG A 169 10.83 7.65 -12.74
CA ARG A 169 9.58 7.40 -13.48
C ARG A 169 8.96 6.05 -13.12
N ARG A 170 9.75 4.98 -13.05
CA ARG A 170 9.26 3.67 -12.61
C ARG A 170 8.71 3.71 -11.19
N VAL A 171 9.37 4.45 -10.29
CA VAL A 171 8.83 4.69 -8.94
C VAL A 171 7.44 5.33 -9.01
N MET A 172 7.27 6.37 -9.82
CA MET A 172 5.97 7.04 -9.96
C MET A 172 4.88 6.12 -10.53
N ASP A 173 5.23 5.27 -11.49
CA ASP A 173 4.30 4.28 -12.08
C ASP A 173 3.88 3.24 -11.02
N ASP A 174 4.85 2.68 -10.28
CA ASP A 174 4.61 1.73 -9.19
C ASP A 174 3.73 2.36 -8.09
N LEU A 175 3.98 3.62 -7.73
CA LEU A 175 3.18 4.34 -6.74
C LEU A 175 1.74 4.59 -7.20
N ALA A 176 1.53 4.91 -8.48
CA ALA A 176 0.19 5.04 -9.04
C ALA A 176 -0.57 3.71 -9.03
N MET A 177 0.11 2.59 -9.31
CA MET A 177 -0.48 1.25 -9.19
C MET A 177 -0.82 0.90 -7.74
N ALA A 178 0.05 1.25 -6.79
CA ALA A 178 -0.22 1.05 -5.36
C ALA A 178 -1.44 1.85 -4.90
N GLU A 179 -1.55 3.12 -5.31
CA GLU A 179 -2.71 3.98 -5.01
C GLU A 179 -4.01 3.37 -5.54
N ALA A 180 -4.01 2.97 -6.82
CA ALA A 180 -5.17 2.33 -7.44
C ALA A 180 -5.57 1.03 -6.72
N ALA A 181 -4.61 0.24 -6.24
CA ALA A 181 -4.89 -0.95 -5.44
C ALA A 181 -5.52 -0.59 -4.08
N VAL A 182 -5.03 0.45 -3.40
CA VAL A 182 -5.61 0.94 -2.14
C VAL A 182 -7.03 1.46 -2.34
N ASP A 183 -7.30 2.15 -3.45
CA ASP A 183 -8.65 2.64 -3.76
C ASP A 183 -9.62 1.49 -4.06
N ARG A 184 -9.17 0.40 -4.67
CA ARG A 184 -9.98 -0.83 -4.85
C ARG A 184 -10.15 -1.62 -3.55
N MET A 185 -9.19 -1.53 -2.64
CA MET A 185 -9.27 -2.16 -1.32
C MET A 185 -10.39 -1.55 -0.47
N ARG A 186 -10.59 -0.22 -0.55
CA ARG A 186 -11.58 0.52 0.26
C ARG A 186 -13.02 -0.02 0.13
N PRO A 187 -13.62 -0.16 -1.07
CA PRO A 187 -14.97 -0.70 -1.20
C PRO A 187 -15.06 -2.17 -0.75
N ALA A 188 -14.00 -2.98 -0.93
CA ALA A 188 -13.97 -4.35 -0.43
C ALA A 188 -14.03 -4.42 1.10
N ILE A 189 -13.30 -3.55 1.81
CA ILE A 189 -13.37 -3.44 3.28
C ILE A 189 -14.79 -3.04 3.73
N VAL A 190 -15.40 -2.06 3.05
CA VAL A 190 -16.77 -1.61 3.37
C VAL A 190 -17.77 -2.74 3.18
N ALA A 191 -17.72 -3.44 2.04
CA ALA A 191 -18.60 -4.56 1.75
C ALA A 191 -18.42 -5.71 2.74
N GLN A 192 -17.16 -6.04 3.08
CA GLN A 192 -16.82 -7.01 4.13
C GLN A 192 -17.44 -6.63 5.48
N PHE A 193 -17.40 -5.36 5.87
CA PHE A 193 -17.99 -4.87 7.12
C PHE A 193 -19.51 -5.05 7.15
N PHE A 194 -20.20 -4.72 6.05
CA PHE A 194 -21.65 -4.88 5.96
C PHE A 194 -22.05 -6.36 6.00
N ASP A 195 -21.38 -7.22 5.24
CA ASP A 195 -21.66 -8.66 5.25
C ASP A 195 -21.36 -9.28 6.62
N ALA A 196 -20.27 -8.85 7.28
CA ALA A 196 -19.96 -9.25 8.65
C ALA A 196 -21.07 -8.85 9.64
N SER A 197 -21.59 -7.63 9.50
CA SER A 197 -22.65 -7.11 10.37
C SER A 197 -23.95 -7.90 10.19
N MET A 198 -24.30 -8.24 8.95
CA MET A 198 -25.46 -9.08 8.64
C MET A 198 -25.31 -10.50 9.17
N LEU A 199 -24.11 -11.11 9.07
CA LEU A 199 -23.82 -12.43 9.62
C LEU A 199 -23.91 -12.50 11.16
N LEU A 200 -23.69 -11.37 11.84
CA LEU A 200 -23.64 -11.32 13.31
C LEU A 200 -24.97 -10.94 13.96
N HIS A 201 -25.83 -10.20 13.24
CA HIS A 201 -27.09 -9.65 13.77
C HIS A 201 -28.35 -10.20 13.07
N GLY A 202 -28.21 -10.86 11.92
CA GLY A 202 -29.28 -11.63 11.27
C GLY A 202 -29.37 -13.05 11.80
#